data_AF-A0AAE4LMX6-F1
#
_entry.id   AF-A0AAE4LMX6-F1
#
_cell.length_a   1.000
_cell.length_b   1.000
_cell.length_c   1.000
_cell.angle_alpha   90.00
_cell.angle_beta   90.00
_cell.angle_gamma   90.00
#
_symmetry.space_group_name_H-M   'P 1'
#
loop_
_entity.id
_entity.type
_entity.pdbx_description
1 polymer ?
#
loop_
_entity_poly.entity_id
_entity_poly.type
_entity_poly.pdbx_seq_one_letter_code
_entity_poly.pdbx_strand_id
1 'polypeptide(L)' 'MARRKGGTWYIAGVNTAPTAVTIPAGLIPATARKAQIVRDAADGSLQTTEVALPAPEPLSVQLPENGGFIAVLE' A
#
# COMPACT_ATOMS: atom_id res chain seq x y z
N MET A 1 -4.57 5.92 6.38
CA MET A 1 -3.86 6.21 7.66
C MET A 1 -2.46 5.61 7.60
N ALA A 2 -1.48 6.22 8.26
CA ALA A 2 -0.12 5.72 8.32
C ALA A 2 0.39 5.72 9.77
N ARG A 3 1.09 4.66 10.16
CA ARG A 3 1.69 4.50 11.49
C ARG A 3 3.10 3.93 11.36
N ARG A 4 3.98 4.31 12.28
CA ARG A 4 5.38 3.85 12.31
C ARG A 4 5.68 3.10 13.61
N LYS A 5 6.45 2.02 13.52
CA LYS A 5 7.05 1.32 14.67
C LYS A 5 8.50 0.97 14.33
N GLY A 6 9.46 1.60 15.00
CA GLY A 6 10.87 1.44 14.68
C GLY A 6 11.20 1.95 13.27
N GLY A 7 11.85 1.11 12.44
CA GLY A 7 12.13 1.39 11.03
C GLY A 7 10.93 1.17 10.10
N THR A 8 9.93 0.42 10.54
CA THR A 8 8.83 -0.06 9.69
C THR A 8 7.65 0.89 9.68
N TRP A 9 7.06 1.08 8.50
CA TRP A 9 5.83 1.85 8.30
C TRP A 9 4.68 0.94 7.88
N TYR A 10 3.50 1.22 8.43
CA TYR A 10 2.25 0.54 8.14
C TYR A 10 1.26 1.56 7.62
N ILE A 11 0.77 1.35 6.40
CA ILE A 11 -0.17 2.22 5.72
C ILE A 11 -1.42 1.39 5.44
N ALA A 12 -2.58 1.92 5.80
CA ALA A 12 -3.85 1.23 5.54
C ALA A 12 -4.89 2.23 5.01
N GLY A 13 -5.75 1.75 4.13
CA GLY A 13 -6.86 2.52 3.57
C GLY A 13 -8.03 1.62 3.25
N VAL A 14 -9.22 2.23 3.27
CA VAL A 14 -10.48 1.64 2.85
C VAL A 14 -11.19 2.65 1.96
N ASN A 15 -12.09 2.18 1.10
CA ASN A 15 -12.89 3.04 0.23
C ASN A 15 -14.38 2.67 0.30
N THR A 16 -15.22 3.52 -0.30
CA THR A 16 -16.65 3.24 -0.54
C THR A 16 -17.01 3.28 -2.02
N ALA A 17 -16.01 3.49 -2.89
CA ALA A 17 -16.15 3.54 -4.34
C ALA A 17 -14.84 3.05 -4.98
N PRO A 18 -14.88 2.36 -6.15
CA PRO A 18 -13.68 1.88 -6.81
C PRO A 18 -12.66 3.00 -7.02
N THR A 19 -11.41 2.77 -6.64
CA THR A 19 -10.41 3.85 -6.68
C THR A 19 -8.98 3.34 -6.74
N ALA A 20 -8.11 4.16 -7.32
CA ALA A 20 -6.67 4.01 -7.25
C ALA A 20 -6.14 4.84 -6.08
N VAL A 21 -5.64 4.19 -5.04
CA VAL A 21 -5.02 4.89 -3.90
C VAL A 21 -3.52 5.00 -4.15
N THR A 22 -3.04 6.23 -4.35
CA THR A 22 -1.60 6.52 -4.40
C THR A 22 -1.04 6.67 -2.99
N ILE A 23 0.02 5.93 -2.67
CA ILE A 23 0.84 6.14 -1.48
C ILE A 23 1.82 7.27 -1.79
N PRO A 24 1.72 8.45 -1.13
CA PRO A 24 2.61 9.56 -1.39
C PRO A 24 4.08 9.19 -1.12
N ALA A 25 4.99 9.57 -2.02
CA ALA A 25 6.42 9.31 -1.88
C ALA A 25 7.01 9.85 -0.56
N GLY A 26 6.47 10.96 -0.04
CA GLY A 26 6.89 11.52 1.25
C GLY A 26 6.58 10.64 2.47
N LEU A 27 5.72 9.61 2.34
CA LEU A 27 5.47 8.61 3.38
C LEU A 27 6.39 7.39 3.26
N ILE A 28 7.13 7.26 2.16
CA ILE A 28 8.06 6.16 1.95
C ILE A 28 9.39 6.52 2.59
N PRO A 29 9.88 5.75 3.58
CA PRO A 29 11.18 6.03 4.20
C PRO A 29 12.30 5.90 3.17
N ALA A 30 13.28 6.82 3.20
CA ALA A 30 14.47 6.72 2.34
C ALA A 30 15.30 5.45 2.61
N THR A 31 15.16 4.86 3.80
CA THR A 31 15.80 3.60 4.18
C THR A 31 15.02 2.37 3.74
N ALA A 32 13.76 2.52 3.32
CA ALA A 32 12.97 1.39 2.89
C ALA A 32 13.56 0.77 1.62
N ARG A 33 13.51 -0.56 1.56
CA ARG A 33 14.00 -1.39 0.46
C ARG A 33 12.88 -2.25 -0.13
N LYS A 34 11.80 -2.45 0.61
CA LYS A 34 10.64 -3.20 0.13
C LYS A 34 9.32 -2.64 0.64
N ALA A 35 8.29 -2.82 -0.17
CA ALA A 35 6.89 -2.65 0.20
C ALA A 35 6.17 -3.97 0.00
N GLN A 36 5.56 -4.52 1.05
CA GLN A 36 4.57 -5.59 0.93
C GLN A 36 3.18 -4.99 0.99
N ILE A 37 2.35 -5.27 0.00
CA ILE A 37 1.01 -4.73 -0.14
C ILE A 37 0.03 -5.90 -0.19
N VAL A 38 -0.93 -5.90 0.73
CA VAL A 38 -2.08 -6.80 0.73
C VAL A 38 -3.31 -5.96 0.44
N ARG A 39 -4.09 -6.35 -0.57
CA ARG A 39 -5.29 -5.62 -1.00
C ARG A 39 -6.41 -6.57 -1.38
N ASP A 40 -7.63 -6.06 -1.37
CA ASP A 40 -8.77 -6.77 -1.97
C ASP A 40 -8.64 -6.78 -3.50
N ALA A 41 -8.87 -7.95 -4.09
CA ALA A 41 -9.00 -8.14 -5.52
C ALA A 41 -10.47 -7.98 -5.96
N ALA A 42 -10.69 -7.82 -7.26
CA ALA A 42 -12.03 -7.60 -7.81
C ALA A 42 -12.99 -8.80 -7.63
N ASP A 43 -12.45 -10.01 -7.44
CA ASP A 43 -13.21 -11.23 -7.17
C ASP A 43 -13.50 -11.45 -5.67
N GLY A 44 -13.12 -10.50 -4.81
CA GLY A 44 -13.28 -10.57 -3.36
C GLY A 44 -12.20 -11.38 -2.63
N SER A 45 -11.18 -11.88 -3.35
CA SER A 45 -10.02 -12.52 -2.73
C SER A 45 -8.97 -11.51 -2.25
N LEU A 46 -7.99 -11.96 -1.46
CA LEU A 46 -6.84 -11.15 -1.09
C LEU A 46 -5.69 -11.36 -2.06
N GLN A 47 -5.13 -10.27 -2.57
CA GLN A 47 -3.91 -10.29 -3.37
C GLN A 47 -2.75 -9.65 -2.59
N THR A 48 -1.62 -10.35 -2.58
CA THR A 48 -0.36 -9.85 -2.02
C THR A 48 0.63 -9.52 -3.14
N THR A 49 1.34 -8.41 -3.02
CA THR A 49 2.39 -8.01 -3.96
C THR A 49 3.57 -7.43 -3.19
N GLU A 50 4.78 -7.74 -3.63
CA GLU A 50 6.00 -7.15 -3.12
C GLU A 50 6.61 -6.22 -4.18
N VAL A 51 7.06 -5.04 -3.75
CA VAL A 51 7.67 -4.02 -4.61
C VAL A 51 9.01 -3.61 -4.02
N ALA A 52 10.08 -3.64 -4.82
CA ALA A 52 11.37 -3.12 -4.42
C ALA A 52 11.36 -1.59 -4.34
N LEU A 53 12.03 -1.03 -3.33
CA LEU A 53 12.11 0.41 -3.08
C LEU A 53 13.55 0.94 -3.18
N PRO A 54 13.75 2.17 -3.68
CA PRO A 54 12.71 3.10 -4.15
C PRO A 54 12.09 2.66 -5.49
N ALA A 55 10.77 2.79 -5.61
CA ALA A 55 10.07 2.50 -6.85
C ALA A 55 10.23 3.68 -7.84
N PRO A 56 10.34 3.43 -9.16
CA PRO A 56 10.46 4.48 -10.17
C PRO A 56 9.19 5.32 -10.33
N GLU A 57 8.04 4.73 -9.98
CA GLU A 57 6.72 5.38 -10.01
C GLU A 57 6.09 5.38 -8.61
N PRO A 58 5.15 6.30 -8.33
CA PRO A 58 4.39 6.27 -7.09
C PRO A 58 3.69 4.93 -6.89
N LEU A 59 3.81 4.36 -5.69
CA LEU A 59 3.08 3.14 -5.36
C LEU A 59 1.57 3.43 -5.43
N SER A 60 0.88 2.73 -6.32
CA SER A 60 -0.56 2.85 -6.51
C SER A 60 -1.24 1.51 -6.24
N VAL A 61 -2.33 1.53 -5.49
CA VAL A 61 -3.10 0.35 -5.10
C VAL A 61 -4.51 0.50 -5.64
N GLN A 62 -4.89 -0.40 -6.57
CA GLN A 62 -6.26 -0.44 -7.08
C GLN A 62 -7.16 -1.13 -6.06
N LEU A 63 -8.32 -0.56 -5.78
CA LEU A 63 -9.30 -1.11 -4.85
C LEU A 63 -10.67 -1.25 -5.51
N PRO A 64 -11.36 -2.39 -5.34
CA PRO A 64 -12.78 -2.50 -5.68
C PRO A 64 -13.62 -1.60 -4.75
N GLU A 65 -14.91 -1.48 -5.03
CA GLU A 65 -15.85 -0.82 -4.12
C GLU A 65 -15.84 -1.52 -2.75
N ASN A 66 -15.88 -0.73 -1.66
CA ASN A 66 -15.91 -1.22 -0.28
C ASN A 66 -14.71 -2.09 0.13
N GLY A 67 -13.61 -2.00 -0.61
CA GLY A 67 -12.37 -2.71 -0.31
C GLY A 67 -11.42 -1.93 0.58
N GLY A 68 -10.23 -2.49 0.73
CA GLY A 68 -9.12 -1.90 1.44
C GLY A 68 -7.77 -2.51 1.11
N PHE A 69 -6.75 -1.93 1.73
CA PHE A 69 -5.39 -2.45 1.66
C PHE A 69 -4.62 -2.17 2.93
N ILE A 70 -3.54 -2.93 3.10
CA ILE A 70 -2.46 -2.67 4.03
C ILE A 70 -1.14 -2.75 3.25
N ALA A 71 -0.28 -1.76 3.44
CA ALA A 71 1.09 -1.75 2.94
C ALA A 71 2.07 -1.65 4.11
N VAL A 72 3.10 -2.49 4.09
CA VAL A 72 4.22 -2.50 5.05
C VAL A 72 5.48 -2.11 4.32
N LEU A 73 6.15 -1.04 4.77
CA LEU A 73 7.38 -0.53 4.18
C LEU A 73 8.54 -0.78 5.15
N GLU A 74 9.56 -1.48 4.69
CA GLU A 74 10.77 -1.87 5.45
C GLU A 74 12.05 -1.57 4.67
#